data_AF-A0A351MR49-F1
#
_entry.id   AF-A0A351MR49-F1
#
_cell.length_a   1.000
_cell.length_b   1.000
_cell.length_c   1.000
_cell.angle_alpha   90.00
_cell.angle_beta   90.00
_cell.angle_gamma   90.00
#
_symmetry.space_group_name_H-M   'P 1'
#
loop_
_entity.id
_entity.type
_entity.pdbx_description
1 polymer ?
#
loop_
_entity_poly.entity_id
_entity_poly.type
_entity_poly.pdbx_seq_one_letter_code
_entity_poly.pdbx_strand_id
1 'polypeptide(L)'
;MPANLTIVVGDDDYLVDREARARFVRDKKKAGEGVDAEIVDGRLRAVADAEVIEKRIRSALTSLSLFGNAKVVWIRALNWLELPKAQAGSESVA
;
A
#
# COMPACT_ATOMS: atom_id res chain seq x y z
N MET A 1 0.26 -16.85 -7.20
CA MET A 1 0.38 -16.60 -5.75
C MET A 1 -0.78 -15.71 -5.32
N PRO A 2 -1.42 -15.95 -4.16
CA PRO A 2 -2.47 -15.06 -3.66
C PRO A 2 -1.89 -13.65 -3.42
N ALA A 3 -2.65 -12.63 -3.81
CA ALA A 3 -2.29 -11.24 -3.54
C ALA A 3 -2.56 -10.94 -2.06
N ASN A 4 -1.53 -10.55 -1.32
CA ASN A 4 -1.68 -10.13 0.07
C ASN A 4 -1.95 -8.63 0.13
N LEU A 5 -3.07 -8.23 0.74
CA LEU A 5 -3.39 -6.83 1.03
C LEU A 5 -3.17 -6.56 2.52
N THR A 6 -2.58 -5.42 2.85
CA THR A 6 -2.49 -4.94 4.23
C THR A 6 -2.87 -3.47 4.25
N ILE A 7 -3.78 -3.12 5.15
CA ILE A 7 -4.23 -1.76 5.35
C ILE A 7 -3.77 -1.32 6.73
N VAL A 8 -3.11 -0.17 6.81
CA VAL A 8 -2.75 0.48 8.08
C VAL A 8 -3.57 1.75 8.16
N VAL A 9 -4.45 1.82 9.16
CA VAL A 9 -5.33 2.96 9.43
C VAL A 9 -5.21 3.36 10.89
N GLY A 10 -5.44 4.63 11.16
CA GLY A 10 -5.40 5.20 12.49
C GLY A 10 -5.65 6.69 12.44
N ASP A 11 -5.97 7.27 13.59
CA ASP A 11 -6.26 8.71 13.71
C ASP A 11 -4.99 9.58 13.74
N ASP A 12 -3.81 8.96 13.88
CA ASP A 12 -2.50 9.62 13.93
C ASP A 12 -1.68 9.26 12.68
N ASP A 13 -1.52 10.23 11.78
CA ASP A 13 -0.77 10.09 10.54
C ASP A 13 0.68 9.65 10.75
N TYR A 14 1.34 10.09 11.81
CA TYR A 14 2.72 9.75 12.09
C TYR A 14 2.86 8.28 12.49
N LEU A 15 1.97 7.80 13.37
CA LEU A 15 1.94 6.40 13.78
C LEU A 15 1.60 5.49 12.59
N VAL A 16 0.59 5.87 11.79
CA VAL A 16 0.21 5.13 10.58
C VAL A 16 1.38 5.03 9.59
N ASP A 17 2.06 6.15 9.31
CA ASP A 17 3.20 6.16 8.39
C ASP A 17 4.37 5.32 8.89
N ARG A 18 4.66 5.39 10.20
CA ARG A 18 5.72 4.61 10.83
C ARG A 18 5.45 3.11 10.71
N GLU A 19 4.24 2.66 11.07
CA GLU A 19 3.87 1.25 11.01
C GLU A 19 3.80 0.74 9.57
N ALA A 20 3.24 1.53 8.64
CA ALA A 20 3.20 1.18 7.23
C ALA A 20 4.61 1.06 6.61
N ARG A 21 5.53 1.96 6.99
CA ARG A 21 6.93 1.88 6.56
C ARG A 21 7.62 0.62 7.08
N ALA A 22 7.45 0.30 8.37
CA ALA A 22 8.00 -0.91 8.98
C ALA A 22 7.46 -2.17 8.29
N ARG A 23 6.16 -2.18 7.97
CA ARG A 23 5.51 -3.25 7.20
C ARG A 23 6.11 -3.40 5.81
N PHE A 24 6.25 -2.30 5.07
CA PHE A 24 6.81 -2.31 3.71
C PHE A 24 8.24 -2.85 3.68
N VAL A 25 9.10 -2.43 4.61
CA VAL A 25 10.48 -2.94 4.73
C VAL A 25 10.49 -4.44 5.00
N ARG A 26 9.61 -4.92 5.89
CA ARG A 26 9.49 -6.33 6.19
C ARG A 26 9.01 -7.15 4.99
N ASP A 27 7.97 -6.67 4.30
CA ASP A 27 7.39 -7.39 3.17
C ASP A 27 8.35 -7.40 1.97
N LYS A 28 9.10 -6.31 1.74
CA LYS A 28 10.23 -6.28 0.81
C LYS A 28 11.29 -7.33 1.15
N LYS A 29 11.69 -7.44 2.43
CA LYS A 29 12.67 -8.43 2.87
C LYS A 29 12.15 -9.87 2.70
N LYS A 30 10.88 -10.12 2.98
CA LYS A 30 10.24 -11.43 2.79
C LYS A 30 10.14 -11.85 1.32
N ALA A 31 9.98 -10.88 0.42
CA ALA A 31 9.90 -11.11 -1.02
C ALA A 31 11.24 -11.50 -1.67
N GLY A 32 12.36 -11.32 -0.95
CA GLY A 32 13.69 -11.73 -1.41
C GLY A 32 14.44 -10.66 -2.24
N GLU A 33 15.61 -11.05 -2.74
CA GLU A 33 16.44 -10.16 -3.58
C GLU A 33 15.80 -9.95 -4.96
N GLY A 34 15.97 -8.76 -5.52
CA GLY A 34 15.41 -8.42 -6.83
C GLY A 34 13.89 -8.20 -6.85
N VAL A 35 13.26 -8.05 -5.68
CA VAL A 35 11.86 -7.62 -5.57
C VAL A 35 11.68 -6.21 -6.16
N ASP A 36 10.64 -6.05 -6.97
CA ASP A 36 10.21 -4.74 -7.45
C ASP A 36 9.41 -4.05 -6.34
N ALA A 37 9.94 -2.95 -5.81
CA ALA A 37 9.39 -2.25 -4.65
C ALA A 37 9.05 -0.82 -5.04
N GLU A 38 7.77 -0.46 -4.99
CA GLU A 38 7.27 0.83 -5.44
C GLU A 38 6.53 1.55 -4.31
N ILE A 39 6.76 2.86 -4.17
CA ILE A 39 6.02 3.72 -3.25
C ILE A 39 5.25 4.75 -4.08
N VAL A 40 3.92 4.81 -3.88
CA VAL A 40 3.02 5.72 -4.56
C VAL A 40 2.43 6.67 -3.52
N ASP A 41 2.50 7.99 -3.78
CA ASP A 41 1.77 8.97 -2.96
C ASP A 41 0.29 8.94 -3.35
N GLY A 42 -0.56 8.54 -2.41
CA GLY A 42 -2.00 8.46 -2.56
C GLY A 42 -2.75 9.68 -2.01
N ARG A 43 -2.04 10.71 -1.52
CA ARG A 43 -2.67 11.88 -0.90
C ARG A 43 -3.42 12.72 -1.92
N LEU A 44 -4.72 12.90 -1.70
CA LEU A 44 -5.54 13.84 -2.44
C LEU A 44 -5.46 15.22 -1.80
N ARG A 45 -5.05 16.23 -2.58
CA ARG A 45 -4.99 17.64 -2.16
C ARG A 45 -6.14 18.45 -2.73
N ALA A 46 -6.48 18.20 -3.99
CA ALA A 46 -7.64 18.76 -4.65
C ALA A 46 -8.40 17.65 -5.39
N VAL A 47 -9.72 17.79 -5.51
CA VAL A 47 -10.57 16.83 -6.23
C VAL A 47 -10.12 16.66 -7.69
N ALA A 48 -9.58 17.71 -8.30
CA ALA A 48 -9.03 17.67 -9.65
C ALA A 48 -7.87 16.67 -9.82
N ASP A 49 -7.16 16.32 -8.74
CA ASP A 49 -6.04 15.38 -8.77
C ASP A 49 -6.49 13.91 -8.66
N ALA A 50 -7.78 13.66 -8.37
CA ALA A 50 -8.27 12.32 -8.04
C ALA A 50 -8.02 11.31 -9.17
N GLU A 51 -8.35 11.67 -10.40
CA GLU A 51 -8.15 10.80 -11.58
C GLU A 51 -6.66 10.53 -11.83
N VAL A 52 -5.79 11.51 -11.60
CA VAL A 52 -4.34 11.37 -11.77
C VAL A 52 -3.77 10.39 -10.74
N ILE A 53 -4.18 10.54 -9.48
CA ILE A 53 -3.77 9.65 -8.39
C ILE A 53 -4.29 8.22 -8.63
N GLU A 54 -5.55 8.08 -9.03
CA GLU A 54 -6.16 6.79 -9.34
C GLU A 54 -5.44 6.06 -10.47
N LYS A 55 -5.14 6.75 -11.58
CA LYS A 55 -4.35 6.19 -12.69
C LYS A 55 -2.95 5.75 -12.25
N ARG A 56 -2.30 6.51 -11.37
CA ARG A 56 -0.97 6.17 -10.85
C ARG A 56 -1.01 4.93 -9.97
N ILE A 57 -1.97 4.85 -9.05
CA ILE A 57 -2.19 3.67 -8.20
C ILE A 57 -2.49 2.45 -9.07
N ARG A 58 -3.40 2.58 -10.04
CA ARG A 58 -3.75 1.50 -10.96
C ARG A 58 -2.51 1.01 -11.72
N SER A 59 -1.74 1.92 -12.31
CA SER A 59 -0.50 1.57 -13.03
C SER A 59 0.50 0.82 -12.14
N ALA A 60 0.71 1.28 -10.91
CA ALA A 60 1.58 0.60 -9.95
C ALA A 60 1.10 -0.81 -9.60
N LEU A 61 -0.21 -1.02 -9.44
CA LEU A 61 -0.76 -2.33 -9.09
C LEU A 61 -0.80 -3.31 -10.27
N THR A 62 -1.00 -2.82 -11.50
CA THR A 62 -1.14 -3.68 -12.69
C THR A 62 0.15 -3.88 -13.47
N SER A 63 1.18 -3.07 -13.24
CA SER A 63 2.48 -3.27 -13.88
C SER A 63 3.15 -4.53 -13.36
N LEU A 64 3.66 -5.34 -14.29
CA LEU A 64 4.46 -6.50 -13.98
C LEU A 64 5.79 -6.06 -13.36
N SER A 65 6.32 -6.89 -12.46
CA SER A 65 7.66 -6.71 -11.91
C SER A 65 8.70 -6.67 -13.02
N LEU A 66 9.57 -5.66 -12.99
CA LEU A 66 10.63 -5.47 -14.00
C LEU A 66 11.62 -6.64 -14.07
N PHE A 67 11.75 -7.41 -13.00
CA PHE A 67 12.71 -8.52 -12.89
C PHE A 67 12.04 -9.90 -12.88
N GLY A 68 10.73 -9.97 -13.15
CA GLY A 68 9.96 -11.23 -13.10
C GLY A 68 9.75 -11.80 -11.69
N ASN A 69 10.23 -11.10 -10.65
CA ASN A 69 10.09 -11.48 -9.24
C ASN A 69 8.79 -10.92 -8.63
N ALA A 70 8.60 -11.11 -7.33
CA ALA A 70 7.50 -10.48 -6.59
C ALA A 70 7.54 -8.93 -6.71
N LYS A 71 6.36 -8.32 -6.63
CA LYS A 71 6.18 -6.86 -6.54
C LYS A 71 5.56 -6.49 -5.20
N VAL A 72 6.09 -5.46 -4.55
CA VAL A 72 5.53 -4.88 -3.32
C VAL A 72 5.25 -3.40 -3.59
N VAL A 73 3.97 -3.02 -3.51
CA VAL A 73 3.53 -1.64 -3.70
C VAL A 73 3.04 -1.07 -2.37
N TRP A 74 3.51 0.11 -2.00
CA TRP A 74 3.00 0.86 -0.87
C TRP A 74 2.32 2.16 -1.34
N ILE A 75 1.02 2.25 -1.13
CA ILE A 75 0.25 3.49 -1.31
C ILE A 75 0.31 4.26 0.01
N ARG A 76 1.06 5.36 0.03
CA ARG A 76 1.33 6.16 1.22
C ARG A 76 0.33 7.32 1.33
N ALA A 77 -0.07 7.65 2.56
CA ALA A 77 -0.88 8.83 2.87
C ALA A 77 -2.24 8.92 2.12
N LEU A 78 -2.91 7.79 1.93
CA LEU A 78 -4.24 7.72 1.34
C LEU A 78 -5.29 8.31 2.30
N ASN A 79 -5.82 9.49 2.00
CA ASN A 79 -6.66 10.30 2.91
C ASN A 79 -8.12 10.47 2.47
N TRP A 80 -8.53 9.80 1.40
CA TRP A 80 -9.85 9.96 0.76
C TRP A 80 -10.62 8.65 0.64
N LEU A 81 -10.09 7.58 1.24
CA LEU A 81 -10.75 6.28 1.33
C LEU A 81 -11.50 6.20 2.66
N GLU A 82 -12.82 6.21 2.61
CA GLU A 82 -13.64 5.89 3.78
C GLU A 82 -13.69 4.38 3.94
N LEU A 83 -13.01 3.87 4.96
CA LEU A 83 -13.12 2.48 5.37
C LEU A 83 -14.16 2.34 6.48
N PRO A 84 -14.97 1.26 6.48
CA PRO A 84 -15.75 0.93 7.65
C PRO A 84 -14.81 0.84 8.83
N LYS A 85 -15.16 1.45 9.98
CA LYS A 85 -14.37 1.27 11.20
C LYS A 85 -14.28 -0.23 11.46
N ALA A 86 -13.10 -0.80 11.29
CA ALA A 86 -12.86 -2.19 11.61
C ALA A 86 -13.09 -2.35 13.12
N GLN A 87 -14.16 -3.06 13.49
CA GLN A 87 -14.19 -3.69 14.80
C GLN A 87 -12.96 -4.60 14.83
N ALA A 88 -12.07 -4.43 15.80
CA ALA A 88 -10.80 -5.16 15.86
C ALA A 88 -11.02 -6.68 15.81
N GLY A 89 -10.95 -7.25 14.61
CA GLY A 89 -11.03 -8.66 14.32
C GLY A 89 -9.76 -9.03 13.58
N SER A 90 -8.82 -9.65 14.29
CA SER A 90 -7.61 -10.19 13.71
C SER A 90 -7.96 -11.48 12.94
N GLU A 91 -8.28 -11.37 11.65
CA GLU A 91 -8.30 -12.54 10.78
C GLU A 91 -6.87 -12.83 10.29
N SER A 92 -6.23 -13.80 10.95
CA SER A 92 -5.06 -14.50 10.46
C SER A 92 -5.57 -15.58 9.50
N VAL A 93 -5.42 -15.36 8.19
CA VAL A 93 -5.61 -16.44 7.22
C VAL A 93 -4.40 -17.36 7.32
N ALA A 94 -4.65 -18.57 7.86
CA ALA A 94 -3.70 -19.66 8.01
C ALA A 94 -3.44 -20.38 6.68
#